data_AF-A0AAN5ZLF3-F1
#
_entry.id   AF-A0AAN5ZLF3-F1
#
_cell.length_a   1.000
_cell.length_b   1.000
_cell.length_c   1.000
_cell.angle_alpha   90.00
_cell.angle_beta   90.00
_cell.angle_gamma   90.00
#
_symmetry.space_group_name_H-M   'P 1'
#
loop_
_entity.id
_entity.type
_entity.pdbx_description
1 polymer ?
#
loop_
_entity_poly.entity_id
_entity_poly.type
_entity_poly.pdbx_seq_one_letter_code
_entity_poly.pdbx_strand_id
1 'polypeptide(L)'
;MVHDDKAEELEAKGLWRRAANRWGELLKQAASDEARQYVTERRTACIRKATITREPERDLICAIRTAATKTLTDMGIDLKKEDPLRGIQHGHTKQEKRRK
;
A
#
# COMPACT_ATOMS: atom_id res chain seq x y z
N MET A 1 -24.28 -10.02 -19.20
CA MET A 1 -22.96 -9.53 -18.73
C MET A 1 -23.17 -8.26 -17.93
N VAL A 2 -22.54 -8.09 -16.76
CA VAL A 2 -22.76 -6.94 -15.87
C VAL A 2 -21.80 -5.81 -16.24
N HIS A 3 -22.32 -4.62 -16.54
CA HIS A 3 -21.54 -3.41 -16.81
C HIS A 3 -21.89 -2.33 -15.79
N ASP A 4 -20.87 -1.76 -15.14
CA ASP A 4 -20.98 -0.60 -14.26
C ASP A 4 -19.82 0.35 -14.60
N ASP A 5 -20.17 1.48 -15.24
CA ASP A 5 -19.21 2.46 -15.76
C ASP A 5 -18.26 2.95 -14.67
N LYS A 6 -18.79 3.10 -13.45
CA LYS A 6 -18.03 3.60 -12.30
C LYS A 6 -17.00 2.58 -11.82
N ALA A 7 -17.34 1.30 -11.77
CA ALA A 7 -16.41 0.24 -11.40
C ALA A 7 -15.29 0.11 -12.44
N GLU A 8 -15.63 0.16 -13.73
CA GLU A 8 -14.67 0.10 -14.83
C GLU A 8 -13.74 1.33 -14.86
N GLU A 9 -14.27 2.53 -14.64
CA GLU A 9 -13.45 3.74 -14.51
C GLU A 9 -12.47 3.67 -13.33
N LEU A 10 -12.91 3.12 -12.18
CA LEU A 10 -12.06 2.97 -11.02
C LEU A 10 -10.92 1.98 -11.25
N GLU A 11 -11.18 0.92 -12.04
CA GLU A 11 -10.15 0.00 -12.49
C GLU A 11 -9.16 0.65 -13.47
N ALA A 12 -9.67 1.44 -14.42
CA ALA A 12 -8.84 2.18 -15.38
C ALA A 12 -7.92 3.20 -14.66
N LYS A 13 -8.43 3.85 -13.61
CA LYS A 13 -7.67 4.77 -12.75
C LYS A 13 -6.72 4.05 -11.77
N GLY A 14 -6.73 2.72 -11.72
CA GLY A 14 -5.90 1.92 -10.81
C GLY A 14 -6.31 2.03 -9.32
N LEU A 15 -7.52 2.51 -9.04
CA LEU A 15 -8.06 2.65 -7.68
C LEU A 15 -8.68 1.33 -7.20
N TRP A 16 -7.86 0.28 -7.15
CA TRP A 16 -8.27 -1.11 -6.95
C TRP A 16 -9.13 -1.35 -5.69
N ARG A 17 -8.83 -0.66 -4.58
CA ARG A 17 -9.63 -0.78 -3.33
C ARG A 17 -11.04 -0.24 -3.49
N ARG A 18 -11.19 0.91 -4.16
CA ARG A 18 -12.49 1.54 -4.39
C ARG A 18 -13.30 0.74 -5.41
N ALA A 19 -12.65 0.26 -6.47
CA ALA A 19 -13.26 -0.65 -7.44
C ALA A 19 -13.79 -1.92 -6.76
N ALA A 20 -13.00 -2.56 -5.89
CA ALA A 20 -13.42 -3.76 -5.15
C ALA A 20 -14.64 -3.53 -4.24
N ASN A 21 -14.76 -2.35 -3.62
CA ASN A 21 -15.95 -1.99 -2.84
C ASN A 21 -17.17 -1.83 -3.74
N ARG A 22 -17.02 -1.16 -4.89
CA ARG A 22 -18.11 -0.97 -5.85
C ARG A 22 -18.61 -2.29 -6.44
N TRP A 23 -17.68 -3.19 -6.83
CA TRP A 23 -18.02 -4.56 -7.20
C TRP A 23 -18.72 -5.32 -6.07
N GLY A 24 -18.34 -5.08 -4.81
CA GLY A 24 -19.03 -5.66 -3.64
C GLY A 24 -20.47 -5.17 -3.45
N GLU A 25 -20.78 -3.93 -3.82
CA GLU A 25 -22.16 -3.41 -3.84
C GLU A 25 -22.99 -4.06 -4.94
N LEU A 26 -22.43 -4.17 -6.15
CA LEU A 26 -23.08 -4.84 -7.28
C LEU A 26 -23.37 -6.31 -6.99
N LEU A 27 -22.45 -6.99 -6.28
CA LEU A 27 -22.66 -8.39 -5.87
C LEU A 27 -23.91 -8.56 -4.99
N LYS A 28 -24.19 -7.60 -4.11
CA LYS A 28 -25.38 -7.62 -3.24
C LYS A 28 -26.68 -7.40 -4.03
N GLN A 29 -26.62 -6.68 -5.14
CA GLN A 29 -27.77 -6.35 -5.99
C GLN A 29 -27.99 -7.37 -7.11
N ALA A 30 -27.02 -8.26 -7.37
CA ALA A 30 -27.10 -9.23 -8.44
C ALA A 30 -28.15 -10.33 -8.15
N ALA A 31 -29.16 -10.41 -9.01
CA ALA A 31 -30.22 -11.43 -8.98
C ALA A 31 -29.87 -12.71 -9.75
N SER A 32 -28.96 -12.63 -10.73
CA SER A 32 -28.51 -13.76 -11.54
C SER A 32 -27.19 -14.34 -11.02
N ASP A 33 -27.06 -15.67 -11.02
CA ASP A 33 -25.86 -16.35 -10.57
C ASP A 33 -24.66 -16.14 -11.52
N GLU A 34 -24.90 -15.99 -12.82
CA GLU A 34 -23.85 -15.64 -13.79
C GLU A 34 -23.26 -14.25 -13.49
N ALA A 35 -24.13 -13.30 -13.13
CA ALA A 35 -23.74 -11.96 -12.74
C ALA A 35 -22.93 -11.98 -11.43
N ARG A 36 -23.31 -12.83 -10.47
CA ARG A 36 -22.58 -12.99 -9.21
C ARG A 36 -21.18 -13.56 -9.41
N GLN A 37 -21.04 -14.58 -10.25
CA GLN A 37 -19.75 -15.19 -10.55
C GLN A 37 -18.81 -14.16 -11.18
N TYR A 38 -19.27 -13.45 -12.23
CA TYR A 38 -18.48 -12.42 -12.91
C TYR A 38 -18.01 -11.31 -11.96
N VAL A 39 -18.92 -10.76 -11.15
CA VAL A 39 -18.60 -9.70 -10.19
C VAL A 39 -17.64 -10.19 -9.11
N THR A 40 -17.76 -11.44 -8.68
CA THR A 40 -16.87 -12.04 -7.67
C THR A 40 -15.45 -12.19 -8.22
N GLU A 41 -15.30 -12.67 -9.45
CA GLU A 41 -13.99 -12.77 -10.12
C GLU A 41 -13.34 -11.38 -10.29
N ARG A 42 -14.09 -10.39 -10.78
CA ARG A 42 -13.62 -9.00 -10.89
C ARG A 42 -13.18 -8.43 -9.53
N ARG A 43 -13.99 -8.64 -8.49
CA ARG A 43 -13.70 -8.16 -7.14
C ARG A 43 -12.43 -8.79 -6.57
N THR A 44 -12.26 -10.10 -6.71
CA THR A 44 -11.05 -10.81 -6.24
C THR A 44 -9.80 -10.34 -7.01
N ALA A 45 -9.90 -10.12 -8.32
CA ALA A 45 -8.82 -9.54 -9.11
C ALA A 45 -8.43 -8.13 -8.62
N CYS A 46 -9.41 -7.27 -8.33
CA CYS A 46 -9.17 -5.96 -7.76
C CYS A 46 -8.51 -6.03 -6.37
N ILE A 47 -8.97 -6.94 -5.49
CA ILE A 47 -8.37 -7.13 -4.17
C ILE A 47 -6.91 -7.54 -4.31
N ARG A 48 -6.60 -8.50 -5.18
CA ARG A 48 -5.23 -8.95 -5.45
C ARG A 48 -4.33 -7.81 -5.93
N LYS A 49 -4.83 -6.96 -6.83
CA LYS A 49 -4.10 -5.77 -7.29
C LYS A 49 -3.95 -4.70 -6.20
N ALA A 50 -4.90 -4.62 -5.28
CA ALA A 50 -4.85 -3.70 -4.14
C ALA A 50 -3.89 -4.14 -3.02
N THR A 51 -3.66 -5.45 -2.86
CA THR A 51 -2.70 -6.02 -1.90
C THR A 51 -1.28 -6.05 -2.43
N ILE A 52 -1.09 -5.99 -3.76
CA ILE A 52 0.19 -5.64 -4.35
C ILE A 52 0.47 -4.20 -3.90
N THR A 53 1.20 -4.09 -2.79
CA THR A 53 1.72 -2.83 -2.31
C THR A 53 2.65 -2.39 -3.42
N ARG A 54 2.26 -1.34 -4.15
CA ARG A 54 3.23 -0.59 -4.95
C ARG A 54 4.29 -0.22 -3.93
N GLU A 55 5.46 -0.86 -3.99
CA GLU A 55 6.54 -0.49 -3.09
C GLU A 55 6.63 1.02 -3.23
N PRO A 56 6.48 1.78 -2.13
CA PRO A 56 6.89 3.17 -2.21
C PRO A 56 8.29 3.10 -2.80
N GLU A 57 8.70 4.07 -3.62
CA GLU A 57 10.13 4.28 -3.86
C GLU A 57 10.78 4.65 -2.51
N ARG A 58 10.82 3.69 -1.58
CA ARG A 58 11.53 3.72 -0.32
C ARG A 58 12.97 4.06 -0.65
N ASP A 59 13.46 3.55 -1.77
CA ASP A 59 14.75 3.87 -2.34
C ASP A 59 14.90 5.37 -2.61
N LEU A 60 13.91 6.06 -3.18
CA LEU A 60 13.99 7.51 -3.41
C LEU A 60 13.98 8.30 -2.09
N ILE A 61 13.06 7.98 -1.18
CA ILE A 61 12.96 8.68 0.12
C ILE A 61 14.21 8.43 0.97
N CYS A 62 14.70 7.18 1.01
CA CYS A 62 15.93 6.82 1.70
C CYS A 62 17.15 7.43 1.03
N ALA A 63 17.18 7.52 -0.31
CA ALA A 63 18.26 8.19 -1.05
C ALA A 63 18.32 9.68 -0.71
N ILE A 64 17.19 10.39 -0.73
CA ILE A 64 17.11 11.80 -0.34
C ILE A 64 17.59 11.98 1.10
N ARG A 65 17.09 11.16 2.04
CA ARG A 65 17.51 11.21 3.45
C ARG A 65 19.02 10.96 3.59
N THR A 66 19.56 9.99 2.87
CA THR A 66 20.98 9.64 2.91
C THR A 66 21.85 10.75 2.35
N ALA A 67 21.46 11.35 1.22
CA ALA A 67 22.15 12.49 0.63
C ALA A 67 22.17 13.68 1.59
N ALA A 68 21.02 14.03 2.18
CA ALA A 68 20.93 15.12 3.16
C ALA A 68 21.77 14.85 4.41
N THR A 69 21.83 13.60 4.88
CA THR A 69 22.65 13.22 6.04
C THR A 69 24.15 13.37 5.71
N LYS A 70 24.57 12.96 4.51
CA LYS A 70 25.96 13.12 4.05
C LYS A 70 26.37 14.59 3.96
N THR A 71 25.52 15.45 3.37
CA THR A 71 25.84 16.88 3.29
C THR A 71 25.98 17.53 4.66
N LEU A 72 25.19 17.11 5.64
CA LEU A 72 25.29 17.63 7.01
C LEU A 72 26.57 17.16 7.70
N THR A 73 26.97 15.90 7.51
CA THR A 73 28.25 15.40 8.05
C THR A 73 29.45 16.09 7.41
N ASP A 74 29.39 16.37 6.11
CA ASP A 74 30.47 17.06 5.39
C ASP A 74 30.64 18.50 5.89
N MET A 75 29.56 19.13 6.35
CA MET A 75 29.57 20.45 7.01
C MET A 75 29.90 20.39 8.51
N GLY A 76 30.18 19.21 9.06
CA GLY A 76 30.49 19.02 10.48
C GLY A 76 29.29 19.05 11.43
N ILE A 77 28.07 18.98 10.91
CA ILE A 77 26.82 18.99 11.69
C ILE A 77 26.44 17.55 12.03
N ASP A 78 26.62 17.18 13.29
CA ASP A 78 26.21 15.86 13.81
C ASP A 78 24.77 15.90 14.33
N LEU A 79 23.86 15.48 13.47
CA LEU A 79 22.42 15.39 13.75
C LEU A 79 22.07 14.55 14.99
N LYS A 80 22.91 13.59 15.42
CA LYS A 80 22.64 12.78 16.63
C LYS A 80 22.96 13.55 17.91
N LYS A 81 23.85 14.54 17.84
CA LYS A 81 24.18 15.43 18.96
C LYS A 81 23.13 16.52 19.13
N GLU A 82 22.63 17.08 18.03
CA GLU A 82 21.61 18.14 18.09
C GLU A 82 20.22 17.61 18.39
N ASP A 83 19.89 16.39 17.95
CA ASP A 83 18.57 15.80 18.15
C ASP A 83 18.70 14.32 18.57
N PRO A 84 18.90 14.03 19.87
CA PRO A 84 19.20 12.69 20.39
C PRO A 84 18.16 11.62 20.03
N LEU A 85 16.94 12.05 19.71
CA LEU A 85 15.83 11.17 19.33
C LEU A 85 15.95 10.66 17.88
N ARG A 86 16.75 11.30 17.02
CA ARG A 86 16.85 11.05 15.57
C ARG A 86 17.47 9.70 15.18
N GLY A 87 17.90 8.90 16.16
CA GLY A 87 18.41 7.55 15.97
C GLY A 87 17.70 6.47 16.82
N ILE A 88 16.69 6.84 17.60
CA ILE A 88 15.96 5.86 18.41
C ILE A 88 15.06 5.06 17.47
N GLN A 89 15.31 3.76 17.38
CA GLN A 89 14.44 2.84 16.67
C GLN A 89 13.08 2.80 17.37
N HIS A 90 12.13 3.61 16.93
CA HIS A 90 10.74 3.46 17.34
C HIS A 90 10.10 2.37 16.47
N GLY A 91 10.17 1.15 16.99
CA GLY A 91 9.54 -0.02 16.40
C GLY A 91 9.80 -1.23 17.26
N HIS A 92 8.75 -1.78 17.87
CA HIS A 92 8.78 -3.03 18.61
C HIS A 92 9.52 -4.10 17.80
N THR A 93 10.71 -4.47 18.23
CA THR A 93 11.39 -5.67 17.75
C THR A 93 10.57 -6.88 18.22
N LYS A 94 9.70 -7.40 17.35
CA LYS A 94 9.24 -8.79 17.48
C LYS A 94 10.42 -9.71 17.13
N GLN A 95 11.32 -9.88 18.08
CA GLN A 95 12.19 -11.05 18.17
C GLN A 95 12.14 -11.41 19.67
N GLU A 96 11.66 -12.58 20.08
CA GLU A 96 12.43 -13.81 19.87
C GLU A 96 11.50 -15.02 20.02
N LYS A 97 11.32 -15.78 18.93
CA LYS A 97 10.90 -17.18 19.03
C LYS A 97 12.10 -17.97 19.53
N ARG A 98 11.84 -18.83 20.53
CA ARG A 98 12.63 -20.00 20.99
C ARG A 98 13.86 -19.70 21.83
N ARG A 99 13.76 -19.99 23.13
CA ARG A 99 14.76 -20.78 23.87
C ARG A 99 14.18 -21.29 25.20
N LYS A 100 14.16 -22.63 25.29
CA LYS A 100 13.97 -23.56 26.42
C LYS A 100 12.71 -23.42 27.28
#